data_AF-A0A499VGI9-F1
#
_entry.id   AF-A0A499VGI9-F1
#
_cell.length_a   1.000
_cell.length_b   1.000
_cell.length_c   1.000
_cell.angle_alpha   90.00
_cell.angle_beta   90.00
_cell.angle_gamma   90.00
#
_symmetry.space_group_name_H-M   'P 1'
#
loop_
_entity.id
_entity.type
_entity.pdbx_description
1 polymer ?
#
loop_
_entity_poly.entity_id
_entity_poly.type
_entity_poly.pdbx_seq_one_letter_code
_entity_poly.pdbx_strand_id
1 'polypeptide(L)'
;MLFDVEPSRPAGARITGVVDWAGASWGPTDLDVAHCSTHLALLHGPAWGLRFAEAYEEAGGVLAATASERLYWQVRDGLACSEEVRLVSRPWREAGRTELTTRAVEERLDAYVTAVMDALG
;
A
#
# COMPACT_ATOMS: atom_id res chain seq x y z
N MET A 1 -26.12 -17.29 14.11
CA MET A 1 -24.68 -17.00 14.15
C MET A 1 -24.27 -16.54 12.76
N LEU A 2 -23.60 -15.40 12.61
CA LEU A 2 -23.41 -14.69 11.33
C LEU A 2 -22.27 -15.25 10.44
N PHE A 3 -21.69 -16.41 10.80
CA PHE A 3 -20.41 -16.87 10.23
C PHE A 3 -20.36 -18.34 9.83
N ASP A 4 -21.49 -19.01 9.60
CA ASP A 4 -21.46 -20.34 9.00
C ASP A 4 -21.66 -20.23 7.49
N VAL A 5 -20.55 -20.01 6.77
CA VAL A 5 -20.46 -20.28 5.33
C VAL A 5 -19.32 -21.28 5.15
N GLU A 6 -19.69 -22.53 4.84
CA GLU A 6 -18.73 -23.57 4.51
C GLU A 6 -18.04 -23.24 3.17
N PRO A 7 -16.70 -23.20 3.11
CA PRO A 7 -16.00 -22.85 1.87
C PRO A 7 -16.05 -24.03 0.89
N SER A 8 -16.69 -23.83 -0.25
CA SER A 8 -16.63 -24.77 -1.37
C SER A 8 -15.33 -24.61 -2.17
N ARG A 9 -14.53 -25.69 -2.22
CA ARG A 9 -13.23 -25.90 -2.94
C ARG A 9 -11.98 -25.32 -2.27
N PRO A 10 -10.76 -25.83 -2.57
CA PRO A 10 -9.53 -25.39 -1.90
C PRO A 10 -9.24 -23.96 -2.35
N ALA A 11 -9.78 -23.01 -1.60
CA ALA A 11 -9.93 -21.64 -2.05
C ALA A 11 -8.58 -20.93 -1.99
N GLY A 12 -8.22 -20.22 -3.06
CA GLY A 12 -7.16 -19.22 -3.00
C GLY A 12 -7.43 -18.20 -1.88
N ALA A 13 -6.43 -17.38 -1.57
CA ALA A 13 -6.56 -16.36 -0.54
C ALA A 13 -7.82 -15.50 -0.77
N ARG A 14 -8.68 -15.40 0.24
CA ARG A 14 -9.92 -14.60 0.22
C ARG A 14 -9.90 -13.61 1.37
N ILE A 15 -10.35 -12.38 1.11
CA ILE A 15 -10.54 -11.37 2.15
C ILE A 15 -11.68 -11.83 3.08
N THR A 16 -11.37 -11.98 4.37
CA THR A 16 -12.33 -12.41 5.40
C THR A 16 -12.92 -11.27 6.22
N GLY A 17 -12.32 -10.08 6.14
CA GLY A 17 -12.80 -8.87 6.80
C GLY A 17 -11.85 -7.69 6.58
N VAL A 18 -12.36 -6.49 6.81
CA VAL A 18 -11.58 -5.24 6.88
C VAL A 18 -11.74 -4.70 8.28
N VAL A 19 -10.64 -4.41 8.96
CA VAL A 19 -10.58 -4.00 10.37
C VAL A 19 -9.92 -2.63 10.50
N ASP A 20 -9.82 -2.11 11.72
CA ASP A 20 -9.16 -0.81 12.02
C ASP A 20 -9.83 0.41 11.34
N TRP A 21 -11.16 0.46 11.41
CA TRP A 21 -11.96 1.54 10.81
C TRP A 21 -11.91 2.87 11.57
N ALA A 22 -11.12 2.99 12.64
CA ALA A 22 -11.11 4.19 13.49
C ALA A 22 -10.68 5.47 12.73
N GLY A 23 -9.85 5.32 11.70
CA GLY A 23 -9.40 6.40 10.82
C GLY A 23 -10.22 6.61 9.56
N ALA A 24 -11.27 5.82 9.32
CA ALA A 24 -12.03 5.88 8.07
C ALA A 24 -12.78 7.21 7.94
N SER A 25 -12.70 7.82 6.76
CA SER A 25 -13.32 9.11 6.47
C SER A 25 -13.67 9.24 4.98
N TRP A 26 -14.27 10.36 4.60
CA TRP A 26 -14.51 10.69 3.19
C TRP A 26 -13.23 11.25 2.56
N GLY A 27 -12.81 10.69 1.43
CA GLY A 27 -11.63 11.12 0.69
C GLY A 27 -11.63 10.61 -0.75
N PRO A 28 -10.65 11.04 -1.56
CA PRO A 28 -10.43 10.47 -2.89
C PRO A 28 -9.90 9.05 -2.79
N THR A 29 -10.26 8.20 -3.75
CA THR A 29 -9.74 6.82 -3.87
C THR A 29 -8.22 6.80 -4.02
N ASP A 30 -7.64 7.84 -4.63
CA ASP A 30 -6.20 8.03 -4.77
C ASP A 30 -5.45 8.02 -3.43
N LEU A 31 -6.09 8.47 -2.34
CA LEU A 31 -5.50 8.42 -0.99
C LEU A 31 -5.31 6.97 -0.53
N ASP A 32 -6.36 6.15 -0.65
CA ASP A 32 -6.31 4.74 -0.25
C ASP A 32 -5.35 3.94 -1.16
N VAL A 33 -5.33 4.25 -2.46
CA VAL A 33 -4.44 3.61 -3.42
C VAL A 33 -2.98 3.99 -3.18
N ALA A 34 -2.70 5.26 -2.87
CA ALA A 34 -1.36 5.69 -2.47
C ALA A 34 -0.89 4.97 -1.21
N HIS A 35 -1.74 4.87 -0.19
CA HIS A 35 -1.43 4.16 1.06
C HIS A 35 -1.11 2.68 0.83
N CYS A 36 -1.94 1.99 0.05
CA CYS A 36 -1.68 0.60 -0.32
C CYS A 36 -0.39 0.45 -1.15
N SER A 37 -0.14 1.37 -2.08
CA SER A 37 1.06 1.35 -2.93
C SER A 37 2.33 1.51 -2.09
N THR A 38 2.37 2.47 -1.17
CA THR A 38 3.49 2.68 -0.26
C THR A 38 3.74 1.43 0.58
N HIS A 39 2.72 0.88 1.26
CA HIS A 39 2.90 -0.32 2.08
C HIS A 39 3.34 -1.55 1.30
N LEU A 40 2.84 -1.74 0.07
CA LEU A 40 3.31 -2.81 -0.80
C LEU A 40 4.77 -2.61 -1.24
N ALA A 41 5.17 -1.36 -1.53
CA ALA A 41 6.56 -1.02 -1.81
C ALA A 41 7.49 -1.35 -0.63
N LEU A 42 7.06 -1.04 0.59
CA LEU A 42 7.83 -1.33 1.80
C LEU A 42 7.92 -2.84 2.08
N LEU A 43 6.82 -3.57 1.95
CA LEU A 43 6.74 -5.00 2.26
C LEU A 43 7.42 -5.89 1.21
N HIS A 44 7.25 -5.56 -0.07
CA HIS A 44 7.61 -6.44 -1.19
C HIS A 44 8.61 -5.81 -2.16
N GLY A 45 8.91 -4.51 -2.04
CA GLY A 45 9.87 -3.78 -2.86
C GLY A 45 9.20 -2.75 -3.79
N PRO A 46 9.91 -1.69 -4.24
CA PRO A 46 9.34 -0.52 -4.92
C PRO A 46 8.41 -0.81 -6.10
N ALA A 47 8.76 -1.82 -6.92
CA ALA A 47 7.96 -2.22 -8.08
C ALA A 47 6.53 -2.66 -7.73
N TRP A 48 6.32 -3.19 -6.52
CA TRP A 48 4.99 -3.59 -6.06
C TRP A 48 4.09 -2.40 -5.76
N GLY A 49 4.65 -1.27 -5.32
CA GLY A 49 3.88 -0.03 -5.14
C GLY A 49 3.39 0.51 -6.48
N LEU A 50 4.28 0.58 -7.48
CA LEU A 50 3.94 1.05 -8.83
C LEU A 50 2.85 0.18 -9.48
N ARG A 51 3.01 -1.15 -9.38
CA ARG A 51 2.06 -2.12 -9.93
C ARG A 51 0.67 -2.06 -9.29
N PHE A 52 0.56 -1.60 -8.04
CA PHE A 52 -0.73 -1.62 -7.35
C PHE A 52 -1.74 -0.65 -7.97
N ALA A 53 -1.31 0.55 -8.34
CA ALA A 53 -2.20 1.52 -9.00
C ALA A 53 -2.73 0.97 -10.34
N GLU A 54 -1.87 0.33 -11.12
CA GLU A 54 -2.26 -0.35 -12.38
C GLU A 54 -3.28 -1.47 -12.10
N ALA A 55 -2.97 -2.35 -11.13
CA ALA A 55 -3.85 -3.46 -10.77
C ALA A 55 -5.21 -2.99 -10.22
N TYR A 56 -5.25 -1.84 -9.53
CA TYR A 56 -6.48 -1.22 -9.04
C TYR A 56 -7.38 -0.78 -10.20
N GLU A 57 -6.82 -0.10 -11.21
CA GLU A 57 -7.56 0.29 -12.42
C GLU A 57 -7.98 -0.92 -13.25
N GLU A 58 -7.12 -1.94 -13.39
CA GLU A 58 -7.46 -3.22 -14.06
C GLU A 58 -8.63 -3.93 -13.38
N ALA A 59 -8.78 -3.80 -12.07
CA ALA A 59 -9.89 -4.33 -11.30
C ALA A 59 -11.18 -3.48 -11.40
N GLY A 60 -11.18 -2.40 -12.19
CA GLY A 60 -12.31 -1.49 -12.38
C GLY A 60 -12.34 -0.32 -11.39
N GLY A 61 -11.26 -0.12 -10.61
CA GLY A 61 -11.08 1.06 -9.79
C GLY A 61 -10.94 2.32 -10.64
N VAL A 62 -11.32 3.46 -10.07
CA VAL A 62 -11.24 4.76 -10.74
C VAL A 62 -10.35 5.67 -9.91
N LEU A 63 -9.28 6.16 -10.55
CA LEU A 63 -8.36 7.16 -10.01
C LEU A 63 -8.63 8.53 -10.63
N ALA A 64 -8.04 9.58 -10.06
CA ALA A 64 -8.12 10.92 -10.62
C ALA A 64 -7.78 10.96 -12.11
N ALA A 65 -8.44 11.80 -12.90
CA ALA A 65 -8.21 11.83 -14.35
C ALA A 65 -6.83 12.42 -14.72
N THR A 66 -6.29 13.30 -13.86
CA THR A 66 -5.01 13.97 -14.12
C THR A 66 -3.87 13.23 -13.45
N ALA A 67 -2.77 13.02 -14.18
CA ALA A 67 -1.59 12.34 -13.65
C ALA A 67 -0.97 13.09 -12.46
N SER A 68 -1.05 14.43 -12.44
CA SER A 68 -0.55 15.26 -11.34
C SER A 68 -1.34 15.08 -10.04
N GLU A 69 -2.66 14.85 -10.10
CA GLU A 69 -3.46 14.57 -8.90
C GLU A 69 -3.12 13.20 -8.32
N ARG A 70 -2.94 12.18 -9.17
CA ARG A 70 -2.49 10.85 -8.75
C ARG A 70 -1.12 10.94 -8.07
N LEU A 71 -0.17 11.63 -8.72
CA LEU A 71 1.18 11.84 -8.21
C LEU A 71 1.17 12.51 -6.84
N TYR A 72 0.36 13.55 -6.68
CA TYR A 72 0.27 14.28 -5.42
C TYR A 72 0.00 13.33 -4.25
N TRP A 73 -0.94 12.40 -4.40
CA TRP A 73 -1.27 11.44 -3.35
C TRP A 73 -0.16 10.41 -3.12
N GLN A 74 0.44 9.88 -4.19
CA GLN A 74 1.55 8.93 -4.09
C GLN A 74 2.77 9.53 -3.35
N VAL A 75 3.14 10.77 -3.68
CA VAL A 75 4.25 11.48 -3.02
C VAL A 75 3.88 11.85 -1.59
N ARG A 76 2.68 12.40 -1.38
CA ARG A 76 2.22 12.79 -0.04
C ARG A 76 2.23 11.61 0.94
N ASP A 77 1.69 10.46 0.53
CA ASP A 77 1.64 9.29 1.40
C ASP A 77 3.03 8.72 1.68
N GLY A 78 3.91 8.65 0.66
CA GLY A 78 5.31 8.27 0.85
C GLY A 78 6.04 9.18 1.85
N LEU A 79 5.85 10.50 1.76
CA LEU A 79 6.42 11.46 2.70
C LEU A 79 5.84 11.30 4.12
N ALA A 80 4.53 11.10 4.26
CA ALA A 80 3.92 10.85 5.57
C ALA A 80 4.49 9.57 6.21
N CYS A 81 4.67 8.51 5.41
CA CYS A 81 5.22 7.24 5.88
C CYS A 81 6.69 7.36 6.33
N SER A 82 7.45 8.33 5.79
CA SER A 82 8.86 8.54 6.17
C SER A 82 9.06 8.84 7.66
N GLU A 83 8.06 9.44 8.32
CA GLU A 83 8.09 9.74 9.76
C GLU A 83 7.79 8.50 10.62
N GLU A 84 7.26 7.44 10.01
CA GLU A 84 6.69 6.27 10.70
C GLU A 84 7.44 4.96 10.40
N VAL A 85 8.50 4.98 9.58
CA VAL A 85 9.19 3.77 9.10
C VAL A 85 9.61 2.83 10.23
N ARG A 86 10.05 3.36 11.37
CA ARG A 86 10.40 2.56 12.55
C ARG A 86 9.19 1.84 13.16
N LEU A 87 8.04 2.52 13.22
CA LEU A 87 6.80 2.01 13.79
C LEU A 87 6.22 0.88 12.93
N VAL A 88 6.22 1.05 11.60
CA VAL A 88 5.70 0.02 10.67
C VAL A 88 6.64 -1.18 10.54
N SER A 89 7.96 -0.95 10.58
CA SER A 89 8.96 -2.00 10.40
C SER A 89 8.99 -2.98 11.58
N ARG A 90 8.75 -2.52 12.81
CA ARG A 90 8.86 -3.38 14.00
C ARG A 90 7.86 -4.55 14.01
N PRO A 91 6.54 -4.35 13.84
CA PRO A 91 5.57 -5.44 13.81
C PRO A 91 5.85 -6.48 12.73
N TRP A 92 6.31 -6.06 11.54
CA TRP A 92 6.63 -7.01 10.47
C TRP A 92 7.79 -7.93 10.82
N ARG A 93 8.83 -7.40 11.47
CA ARG A 93 9.93 -8.22 11.98
C ARG A 93 9.47 -9.17 13.08
N GLU A 94 8.64 -8.69 14.00
CA GLU A 94 8.05 -9.53 15.06
C GLU A 94 7.17 -10.65 14.48
N ALA A 95 6.53 -10.41 13.32
CA ALA A 95 5.79 -11.40 12.56
C ALA A 95 6.65 -12.33 11.67
N GLY A 96 7.99 -12.23 11.77
CA GLY A 96 8.93 -13.13 11.09
C GLY A 96 9.57 -12.60 9.81
N ARG A 97 9.22 -11.39 9.35
CA ARG A 97 9.87 -10.72 8.21
C ARG A 97 11.11 -9.95 8.67
N THR A 98 12.10 -10.69 9.18
CA THR A 98 13.30 -10.13 9.83
C THR A 98 14.17 -9.30 8.89
N GLU A 99 14.05 -9.49 7.58
CA GLU A 99 14.75 -8.70 6.56
C GLU A 99 14.23 -7.25 6.45
N LEU A 100 13.01 -6.98 6.93
CA LEU A 100 12.41 -5.65 6.93
C LEU A 100 12.94 -4.82 8.10
N THR A 101 14.26 -4.64 8.18
CA THR A 101 14.89 -3.70 9.11
C THR A 101 14.45 -2.27 8.82
N THR A 102 14.50 -1.38 9.82
CA THR A 102 14.14 0.04 9.62
C THR A 102 14.91 0.64 8.44
N ARG A 103 16.23 0.40 8.36
CA ARG A 103 17.05 0.86 7.24
C ARG A 103 16.65 0.25 5.89
N ALA A 104 16.33 -1.04 5.84
CA ALA A 104 15.88 -1.67 4.59
C ALA A 104 14.53 -1.12 4.12
N VAL A 105 13.65 -0.75 5.06
CA VAL A 105 12.36 -0.12 4.74
C VAL A 105 12.57 1.33 4.30
N GLU A 106 13.46 2.09 4.93
CA GLU A 106 13.87 3.44 4.50
C GLU A 106 14.42 3.40 3.05
N GLU A 107 15.37 2.51 2.76
CA GLU A 107 15.95 2.34 1.42
C GLU A 107 14.88 1.99 0.36
N ARG A 108 13.86 1.20 0.72
CA ARG A 108 12.73 0.89 -0.17
C ARG A 108 11.79 2.08 -0.36
N LEU A 109 11.55 2.86 0.68
CA LEU A 109 10.75 4.08 0.60
C LEU A 109 11.41 5.09 -0.34
N ASP A 110 12.71 5.34 -0.15
CA ASP A 110 13.49 6.23 -1.01
C ASP A 110 13.41 5.78 -2.47
N ALA A 111 13.66 4.51 -2.75
CA ALA A 111 13.60 3.97 -4.11
C ALA A 111 12.19 4.05 -4.72
N TYR A 112 11.14 3.86 -3.92
CA TYR A 112 9.75 4.00 -4.38
C TYR A 112 9.41 5.45 -4.71
N VAL A 113 9.72 6.40 -3.83
CA VAL A 113 9.47 7.82 -4.06
C VAL A 113 10.28 8.32 -5.25
N THR A 114 11.54 7.93 -5.41
CA THR A 114 12.33 8.24 -6.61
C THR A 114 11.66 7.72 -7.87
N ALA A 115 11.22 6.46 -7.89
CA ALA A 115 10.56 5.90 -9.07
C ALA A 115 9.23 6.59 -9.42
N VAL A 116 8.45 6.97 -8.40
CA VAL A 116 7.22 7.75 -8.57
C VAL A 116 7.51 9.14 -9.16
N MET A 117 8.56 9.80 -8.70
CA MET A 117 8.98 11.12 -9.20
C MET A 117 9.55 11.05 -10.63
N ASP A 118 10.27 9.98 -10.96
CA ASP A 118 10.87 9.77 -12.28
C ASP A 118 9.83 9.39 -13.35
N ALA A 119 8.73 8.71 -12.97
CA ALA A 119 7.69 8.28 -13.91
C ALA A 119 6.95 9.44 -14.62
N LEU A 120 7.18 10.69 -14.20
CA LEU A 120 6.53 11.89 -14.73
C LEU A 120 7.51 12.92 -15.31
N GLY A 121 8.81 12.59 -15.35
CA GLY A 121 9.85 13.34 -16.06
C GLY A 121 10.08 12.80 -17.48
#